data_AF-A0A5J6PEZ0-F1
#
_entry.id   AF-A0A5J6PEZ0-F1
#
_cell.length_a   1.000
_cell.length_b   1.000
_cell.length_c   1.000
_cell.angle_alpha   90.00
_cell.angle_beta   90.00
_cell.angle_gamma   90.00
#
_symmetry.space_group_name_H-M   'P 1'
#
loop_
_entity.id
_entity.type
_entity.pdbx_description
1 polymer ?
#
loop_
_entity_poly.entity_id
_entity_poly.type
_entity_poly.pdbx_seq_one_letter_code
_entity_poly.pdbx_strand_id
1 'polypeptide(L)'
;MASPFCSHSDVKPARQFVYRNMKRLIQAGELEKIGPDGGWQKYRFTESFNARLTADVSLISGQPIVQEASNISANLIERLNHQKLELLTTMGEAEEYDAIFKELPEMRGQIQSLYNDSRDRCSKLLGKVKALENLISLNSR
;
A
#
# COMPACT_ATOMS: atom_id res chain seq x y z
N MET A 1 2.84 -7.47 26.52
CA MET A 1 1.67 -6.57 26.39
C MET A 1 0.62 -7.32 25.59
N ALA A 2 -0.59 -7.48 26.14
CA ALA A 2 -1.68 -8.20 25.48
C ALA A 2 -2.27 -7.33 24.36
N SER A 3 -2.64 -7.95 23.24
CA SER A 3 -3.36 -7.27 22.15
C SER A 3 -4.70 -6.74 22.67
N PRO A 4 -5.16 -5.54 22.26
CA PRO A 4 -6.42 -4.94 22.73
C PRO A 4 -7.68 -5.79 22.47
N PHE A 5 -7.55 -6.89 21.72
CA PHE A 5 -8.64 -7.83 21.44
C PHE A 5 -8.52 -9.18 22.17
N CYS A 6 -7.50 -9.38 23.02
CA CYS A 6 -7.37 -10.56 23.86
C CYS A 6 -7.27 -10.21 25.36
N SER A 7 -8.40 -10.29 26.07
CA SER A 7 -8.46 -10.10 27.53
C SER A 7 -7.91 -11.29 28.34
N HIS A 8 -7.25 -12.24 27.68
CA HIS A 8 -6.74 -13.46 28.29
C HIS A 8 -5.24 -13.30 28.56
N SER A 9 -4.87 -13.13 29.84
CA SER A 9 -3.48 -13.08 30.30
C SER A 9 -2.78 -14.44 30.20
N ASP A 10 -3.54 -15.53 30.31
CA ASP A 10 -2.99 -16.89 30.32
C ASP A 10 -3.01 -17.56 28.93
N VAL A 11 -1.99 -18.38 28.68
CA VAL A 11 -1.77 -19.07 27.38
C VAL A 11 -2.92 -20.02 27.03
N LYS A 12 -3.46 -20.75 28.01
CA LYS A 12 -4.53 -21.72 27.81
C LYS A 12 -5.86 -21.08 27.36
N PRO A 13 -6.43 -20.09 28.06
CA PRO A 13 -7.63 -19.41 27.60
C PRO A 13 -7.41 -18.63 26.30
N ALA A 14 -6.23 -18.03 26.09
CA ALA A 14 -5.91 -17.41 24.80
C ALA A 14 -5.97 -18.41 23.63
N ARG A 15 -5.37 -19.60 23.80
CA ARG A 15 -5.43 -20.68 22.79
C ARG A 15 -6.86 -21.15 22.53
N GLN A 16 -7.66 -21.31 23.59
CA GLN A 16 -9.07 -21.71 23.46
C GLN A 16 -9.89 -20.64 22.73
N PHE A 17 -9.66 -19.37 23.03
CA PHE A 17 -10.31 -18.25 22.35
C PHE A 17 -10.00 -18.23 20.85
N VAL A 18 -8.72 -18.32 20.48
CA VAL A 18 -8.31 -18.37 19.08
C VAL A 18 -8.93 -19.56 18.37
N TYR A 19 -8.89 -20.75 18.98
CA TYR A 19 -9.48 -21.96 18.40
C TYR A 19 -10.99 -21.84 18.18
N ARG A 20 -11.73 -21.30 19.16
CA ARG A 20 -13.18 -21.06 19.04
C ARG A 20 -13.51 -20.10 17.91
N ASN A 21 -12.74 -19.01 17.78
CA ASN A 21 -12.93 -18.04 16.72
C ASN A 21 -12.59 -18.61 15.33
N MET A 22 -11.47 -19.32 15.21
CA MET A 22 -11.12 -20.01 13.96
C MET A 22 -12.20 -21.01 13.56
N LYS A 23 -12.71 -21.82 14.50
CA LYS A 23 -13.79 -22.76 14.25
C LYS A 23 -15.07 -22.05 13.78
N ARG A 24 -15.44 -20.94 14.43
CA ARG A 24 -16.60 -20.12 14.05
C ARG A 24 -16.47 -19.58 12.62
N LEU A 25 -15.31 -19.04 12.26
CA LEU A 25 -15.05 -18.50 10.92
C LEU A 25 -15.07 -19.58 9.84
N ILE A 26 -14.54 -20.77 10.13
CA ILE A 26 -14.61 -21.92 9.22
C ILE A 26 -16.06 -22.35 9.01
N GLN A 27 -16.86 -22.42 10.09
CA GLN A 27 -18.28 -22.76 10.02
C GLN A 27 -19.10 -21.73 9.24
N ALA A 28 -18.70 -20.46 9.28
CA ALA A 28 -19.33 -19.37 8.53
C ALA A 28 -18.89 -19.32 7.06
N GLY A 29 -17.97 -20.18 6.62
CA GLY A 29 -17.39 -20.13 5.27
C GLY A 29 -16.50 -18.92 5.02
N GLU A 30 -16.00 -18.30 6.10
CA GLU A 30 -15.18 -17.08 6.07
C GLU A 30 -13.67 -17.36 6.14
N LEU A 31 -13.32 -18.57 6.55
CA LEU A 31 -11.94 -19.02 6.70
C LEU A 31 -11.81 -20.43 6.15
N GLU A 32 -10.90 -20.61 5.20
CA GLU A 32 -10.58 -21.89 4.59
C GLU A 32 -9.26 -22.41 5.12
N LYS A 33 -9.16 -23.74 5.22
CA LYS A 33 -7.91 -24.44 5.48
C LYS A 33 -7.19 -24.66 4.15
N ILE A 34 -6.00 -24.11 4.01
CA ILE A 34 -5.12 -24.44 2.88
C ILE A 34 -4.43 -25.77 3.24
N GLY A 35 -4.50 -26.74 2.32
CA GLY A 35 -3.98 -28.09 2.53
C GLY A 35 -2.50 -28.10 2.94
N PRO A 36 -2.04 -29.18 3.58
CA PRO A 36 -0.68 -29.24 4.08
C PRO A 36 0.31 -29.43 2.93
N ASP A 37 0.99 -28.37 2.52
CA ASP A 37 2.23 -28.46 1.72
C ASP A 37 3.41 -28.87 2.62
N GLY A 38 3.28 -30.04 3.28
CA GLY A 38 4.32 -30.64 4.12
C GLY A 38 4.72 -29.85 5.39
N GLY A 39 3.95 -28.81 5.77
CA GLY A 39 4.28 -27.90 6.87
C GLY A 39 3.11 -27.55 7.80
N TRP A 40 3.22 -26.43 8.51
CA TRP A 40 2.18 -25.96 9.42
C TRP A 40 0.85 -25.68 8.68
N GLN A 41 -0.26 -25.96 9.36
CA GLN A 41 -1.60 -25.71 8.83
C GLN A 41 -1.78 -24.22 8.50
N LYS A 42 -1.98 -23.92 7.23
CA LYS A 42 -2.28 -22.57 6.75
C LYS A 42 -3.78 -22.35 6.65
N TYR A 43 -4.19 -21.12 6.83
CA TYR A 43 -5.58 -20.69 6.71
C TYR A 43 -5.64 -19.45 5.82
N ARG A 44 -6.74 -19.29 5.08
CA ARG A 44 -6.99 -18.12 4.22
C ARG A 44 -8.40 -17.61 4.44
N PHE A 45 -8.54 -16.29 4.54
CA PHE A 45 -9.85 -15.65 4.56
C PHE A 45 -10.49 -15.71 3.17
N THR A 46 -11.79 -15.95 3.13
CA THR A 46 -12.55 -16.04 1.89
C THR A 46 -13.09 -14.67 1.46
N GLU A 47 -13.63 -14.60 0.26
CA GLU A 47 -14.25 -13.37 -0.27
C GLU A 47 -15.45 -12.91 0.58
N SER A 48 -16.20 -13.84 1.18
CA SER A 48 -17.32 -13.51 2.07
C SER A 48 -16.87 -12.78 3.34
N PHE A 49 -15.70 -13.10 3.87
CA PHE A 49 -15.10 -12.37 4.99
C PHE A 49 -14.74 -10.93 4.59
N ASN A 50 -14.15 -10.76 3.40
CA ASN A 50 -13.78 -9.45 2.88
C ASN A 50 -15.02 -8.58 2.60
N ALA A 51 -16.08 -9.18 2.06
CA ALA A 51 -17.35 -8.49 1.83
C ALA A 51 -18.06 -8.08 3.14
N ARG A 52 -17.93 -8.86 4.21
CA ARG A 52 -18.44 -8.47 5.54
C ARG A 52 -17.63 -7.31 6.12
N LEU A 53 -16.31 -7.33 5.97
CA LEU A 53 -15.45 -6.26 6.46
C LEU A 53 -15.79 -4.92 5.78
N THR A 54 -16.12 -4.92 4.49
CA THR A 54 -16.54 -3.70 3.77
C THR A 54 -17.99 -3.29 4.09
N ALA A 55 -18.88 -4.25 4.37
CA ALA A 55 -20.25 -3.98 4.77
C ALA A 55 -20.35 -3.39 6.20
N ASP A 56 -19.56 -3.90 7.16
CA ASP A 56 -19.50 -3.36 8.52
C ASP A 56 -18.91 -1.94 8.55
N VAL A 57 -18.00 -1.61 7.63
CA VAL A 57 -17.48 -0.25 7.45
C VAL A 57 -18.57 0.72 6.96
N SER A 58 -19.59 0.24 6.24
CA SER A 58 -20.68 1.07 5.72
C SER A 58 -21.75 1.41 6.77
N LEU A 59 -21.83 0.65 7.87
CA LEU A 59 -22.83 0.86 8.94
C LEU A 59 -22.32 1.71 10.11
N ILE A 60 -21.01 1.94 10.22
CA ILE A 60 -20.37 2.72 11.29
C ILE A 60 -19.97 4.11 10.75
N SER A 61 -20.91 4.81 10.10
CA SER A 61 -20.75 6.24 9.76
C SER A 61 -21.00 7.12 11.01
N GLY A 62 -20.21 6.88 12.06
CA GLY A 62 -20.34 7.54 13.34
C GLY A 62 -19.07 7.44 14.17
N GLN A 63 -18.09 8.28 13.83
CA GLN A 63 -16.81 8.59 14.52
C GLN A 63 -15.60 7.68 14.19
N PRO A 64 -14.55 8.22 13.51
CA PRO A 64 -13.30 7.52 13.24
C PRO A 64 -12.16 8.07 14.10
N ILE A 65 -11.52 7.22 14.92
CA ILE A 65 -10.18 7.53 15.47
C ILE A 65 -9.16 6.42 15.14
N VAL A 66 -9.59 5.28 14.60
CA VAL A 66 -8.70 4.14 14.28
C VAL A 66 -8.66 3.78 12.78
N GLN A 67 -9.65 4.18 11.98
CA GLN A 67 -9.66 3.98 10.53
C GLN A 67 -8.78 4.99 9.76
N GLU A 68 -8.46 6.14 10.35
CA GLU A 68 -7.65 7.15 9.68
C GLU A 68 -6.22 6.66 9.42
N ALA A 69 -5.56 6.01 10.38
CA ALA A 69 -4.16 5.60 10.19
C ALA A 69 -3.97 4.57 9.06
N SER A 70 -4.89 3.60 8.92
CA SER A 70 -4.85 2.62 7.82
C SER A 70 -5.25 3.22 6.47
N ASN A 71 -6.19 4.17 6.46
CA ASN A 71 -6.58 4.89 5.24
C ASN A 71 -5.49 5.87 4.80
N ILE A 72 -4.82 6.53 5.75
CA ILE A 72 -3.68 7.42 5.50
C ILE A 72 -2.52 6.61 4.92
N SER A 73 -2.18 5.45 5.49
CA SER A 73 -1.08 4.63 4.96
C SER A 73 -1.37 4.13 3.54
N ALA A 74 -2.60 3.68 3.27
CA ALA A 74 -3.02 3.28 1.93
C ALA A 74 -2.97 4.45 0.93
N ASN A 75 -3.47 5.63 1.32
CA ASN A 75 -3.44 6.83 0.48
C ASN A 75 -2.01 7.32 0.20
N LEU A 76 -1.11 7.23 1.19
CA LEU A 76 0.30 7.57 1.02
C LEU A 76 0.99 6.61 0.05
N ILE A 77 0.68 5.32 0.10
CA ILE A 77 1.22 4.31 -0.83
C ILE A 77 0.70 4.55 -2.26
N GLU A 78 -0.59 4.83 -2.41
CA GLU A 78 -1.18 5.17 -3.71
C GLU A 78 -0.52 6.42 -4.30
N ARG A 79 -0.37 7.48 -3.49
CA ARG A 79 0.33 8.71 -3.89
C ARG A 79 1.78 8.45 -4.24
N LEU A 80 2.49 7.60 -3.49
CA LEU A 80 3.87 7.20 -3.78
C LEU A 80 3.96 6.53 -5.16
N ASN A 81 3.08 5.58 -5.44
CA ASN A 81 3.05 4.87 -6.72
C ASN A 81 2.78 5.83 -7.89
N HIS A 82 1.83 6.75 -7.73
CA HIS A 82 1.55 7.77 -8.73
C HIS A 82 2.77 8.67 -8.98
N GLN A 83 3.43 9.17 -7.94
CA GLN A 83 4.65 9.99 -8.11
C GLN A 83 5.82 9.21 -8.75
N LYS A 84 5.94 7.90 -8.47
CA LYS A 84 6.95 7.04 -9.12
C LYS A 84 6.67 6.88 -10.61
N LEU A 85 5.41 6.70 -11.00
CA LEU A 85 5.01 6.64 -12.40
C LEU A 85 5.34 7.93 -13.13
N GLU A 86 4.93 9.08 -12.58
CA GLU A 86 5.22 10.40 -13.16
C GLU A 86 6.73 10.66 -13.30
N LEU A 87 7.54 10.21 -12.33
CA LEU A 87 8.99 10.32 -12.39
C LEU A 87 9.56 9.54 -13.58
N LEU A 88 9.08 8.32 -13.82
CA LEU A 88 9.51 7.51 -14.96
C LEU A 88 9.09 8.15 -16.29
N THR A 89 7.87 8.68 -16.37
CA THR A 89 7.39 9.39 -17.56
C THR A 89 8.25 10.60 -17.87
N THR A 90 8.48 11.47 -16.90
CA THR A 90 9.30 12.68 -17.08
C THR A 90 10.77 12.39 -17.38
N MET A 91 11.30 11.26 -16.87
CA MET A 91 12.64 10.79 -17.23
C MET A 91 12.70 10.36 -18.69
N GLY A 92 11.69 9.60 -19.16
CA GLY A 92 11.57 9.23 -20.58
C GLY A 92 11.44 10.45 -21.51
N GLU A 93 10.70 11.48 -21.11
CA GLU A 93 10.66 12.75 -21.86
C GLU A 93 12.05 13.37 -21.99
N ALA A 94 12.82 13.45 -20.89
CA ALA A 94 14.16 14.03 -20.92
C ALA A 94 15.14 13.20 -21.77
N GLU A 95 15.04 11.87 -21.74
CA GLU A 95 15.82 10.96 -22.57
C GLU A 95 15.50 11.15 -24.06
N GLU A 96 14.21 11.25 -24.41
CA GLU A 96 13.76 11.49 -25.77
C GLU A 96 14.21 12.87 -26.27
N TYR A 97 14.14 13.92 -25.45
CA TYR A 97 14.66 15.23 -25.82
C TYR A 97 16.17 15.22 -26.07
N ASP A 98 16.95 14.46 -25.29
CA ASP A 98 18.39 14.30 -25.52
C ASP A 98 18.69 13.50 -26.80
N ALA A 99 17.86 12.51 -27.14
CA ALA A 99 17.96 11.77 -28.39
C ALA A 99 17.67 12.67 -29.60
N ILE A 100 16.53 13.38 -29.59
CA ILE A 100 16.15 14.30 -30.67
C ILE A 100 17.16 15.44 -30.81
N PHE A 101 17.76 15.91 -29.71
CA PHE A 101 18.81 16.92 -29.74
C PHE A 101 20.03 16.50 -30.60
N LYS A 102 20.34 15.20 -30.63
CA LYS A 102 21.43 14.63 -31.44
C LYS A 102 21.04 14.52 -32.92
N GLU A 103 19.77 14.29 -33.21
CA GLU A 103 19.26 14.11 -34.58
C GLU A 103 18.95 15.44 -35.28
N LEU A 104 18.41 16.42 -34.56
CA LEU A 104 17.89 17.68 -35.12
C LEU A 104 18.54 18.91 -34.46
N PRO A 105 19.79 19.24 -34.81
CA PRO A 105 20.53 20.35 -34.21
C PRO A 105 19.95 21.74 -34.53
N GLU A 106 19.04 21.86 -35.50
CA GLU A 106 18.39 23.12 -35.87
C GLU A 106 17.34 23.57 -34.84
N MET A 107 16.74 22.64 -34.09
CA MET A 107 15.70 22.91 -33.09
C MET A 107 16.23 23.04 -31.65
N ARG A 108 17.56 23.12 -31.48
CA ARG A 108 18.24 23.06 -30.17
C ARG A 108 17.70 24.02 -29.14
N GLY A 109 17.39 25.27 -29.51
CA GLY A 109 16.92 26.28 -28.55
C GLY A 109 15.60 25.88 -27.87
N GLN A 110 14.66 25.32 -28.63
CA GLN A 110 13.36 24.90 -28.10
C GLN A 110 13.48 23.60 -27.29
N ILE A 111 14.23 22.63 -27.81
CA ILE A 111 14.45 21.33 -27.15
C ILE A 111 15.23 21.49 -25.84
N GLN A 112 16.21 22.39 -25.79
CA GLN A 112 17.00 22.62 -24.58
C GLN A 112 16.14 23.12 -23.41
N SER A 113 15.15 23.97 -23.69
CA SER A 113 14.21 24.43 -22.66
C SER A 113 13.37 23.26 -22.14
N LEU A 114 12.80 22.45 -23.04
CA LEU A 114 11.98 21.29 -22.67
C LEU A 114 12.78 20.25 -21.87
N TYR A 115 14.01 19.97 -22.29
CA TYR A 115 14.92 19.09 -21.57
C TYR A 115 15.22 19.58 -20.16
N ASN A 116 15.54 20.87 -20.01
CA ASN A 116 15.81 21.48 -18.70
C ASN A 116 14.57 21.39 -17.80
N ASP A 117 13.39 21.70 -18.35
CA ASP A 117 12.12 21.61 -17.62
C ASP A 117 11.82 20.18 -17.16
N SER A 118 11.99 19.17 -18.02
CA SER A 118 11.79 17.76 -17.65
C SER A 118 12.80 17.31 -16.59
N ARG A 119 14.06 17.75 -16.64
CA ARG A 119 15.05 17.47 -15.59
C ARG A 119 14.71 18.09 -14.24
N ASP A 120 14.23 19.33 -14.26
CA ASP A 120 13.78 20.02 -13.05
C ASP A 120 12.56 19.32 -12.46
N ARG A 121 11.62 18.87 -13.30
CA ARG A 121 10.46 18.06 -12.87
C ARG A 121 10.90 16.74 -12.27
N CYS A 122 11.83 16.01 -12.89
CA CYS A 122 12.40 14.77 -12.33
C CYS A 122 12.97 14.99 -10.93
N SER A 123 13.75 16.07 -10.75
CA SER A 123 14.35 16.39 -9.44
C SER A 123 13.29 16.67 -8.38
N LYS A 124 12.22 17.41 -8.73
CA LYS A 124 11.09 17.69 -7.83
C LYS A 124 10.30 16.41 -7.50
N LEU A 125 10.02 15.56 -8.49
CA LEU A 125 9.30 14.30 -8.32
C LEU A 125 10.08 13.33 -7.44
N LEU A 126 11.40 13.22 -7.66
CA LEU A 126 12.28 12.41 -6.81
C LEU A 126 12.26 12.88 -5.34
N GLY A 127 12.27 14.20 -5.11
CA GLY A 127 12.11 14.77 -3.77
C GLY A 127 10.79 14.37 -3.11
N LYS A 128 9.68 14.42 -3.87
CA LYS A 128 8.35 13.98 -3.38
C LYS A 128 8.32 12.48 -3.06
N VAL A 129 8.91 11.64 -3.90
CA VAL A 129 9.03 10.19 -3.68
C VAL A 129 9.77 9.93 -2.37
N LYS A 130 10.95 10.53 -2.18
CA LYS A 130 11.73 10.36 -0.94
C LYS A 130 10.98 10.82 0.31
N ALA A 131 10.26 11.94 0.22
CA ALA A 131 9.45 12.42 1.33
C ALA A 131 8.35 11.41 1.71
N LEU A 132 7.64 10.84 0.73
CA LEU A 132 6.60 9.84 0.95
C LEU A 132 7.18 8.52 1.50
N GLU A 133 8.31 8.04 0.96
CA GLU A 133 9.00 6.84 1.46
C GLU A 133 9.41 7.00 2.93
N ASN A 134 9.97 8.16 3.29
CA ASN A 134 10.32 8.47 4.67
C ASN A 134 9.08 8.47 5.58
N LEU A 135 7.99 9.14 5.18
CA LEU A 135 6.75 9.17 5.96
C LEU A 135 6.13 7.78 6.15
N ILE A 136 6.10 6.95 5.10
CA ILE A 136 5.60 5.57 5.19
C ILE A 136 6.49 4.76 6.13
N SER A 137 7.81 4.90 6.03
CA SER A 137 8.75 4.18 6.90
C SER A 137 8.56 4.54 8.39
N LEU A 138 8.26 5.81 8.70
CA LEU A 138 7.99 6.26 10.07
C LEU A 138 6.71 5.64 10.65
N ASN A 139 5.66 5.50 9.84
CA ASN A 139 4.39 4.90 10.26
C ASN A 139 4.43 3.36 10.35
N SER A 140 5.49 2.73 9.85
CA SER A 140 5.68 1.27 9.89
C SER A 140 6.53 0.77 11.07
N ARG A 141 7.03 1.67 11.92
CA ARG A 141 7.81 1.36 13.14
C ARG A 141 6.92 1.35 14.38
#